data_AF-A0A7C0ZI84-F1
#
_entry.id   AF-A0A7C0ZI84-F1
#
_cell.length_a   1.000
_cell.length_b   1.000
_cell.length_c   1.000
_cell.angle_alpha   90.00
_cell.angle_beta   90.00
_cell.angle_gamma   90.00
#
_symmetry.space_group_name_H-M   'P 1'
#
loop_
_entity.id
_entity.type
_entity.pdbx_description
1 polymer ?
#
loop_
_entity_poly.entity_id
_entity_poly.type
_entity_poly.pdbx_seq_one_letter_code
_entity_poly.pdbx_strand_id
1 'polypeptide(L)'
;MLKIIKFGGGCFQDANSMDLVLNIILQTQGKRVVVVSALKGITDLLAEAIRKILAEKAEVSSYINEIKDVHLSFTSGYPPGTIIFINSKGKREGIKSVACNQEIGLLLLEGPGVGYKPGVIAEIGEILATEKVNIYSILTSQTCLNFILHQQDLSRAYLALAKLKPRIISHLRCDNKMALVGVVGEGLRVEKGIFARVFSAISQVGVSVELVSAGASEVACYFLVKREYLRQVVAAIHREFFP
;
A
#
# COMPACT_ATOMS: atom_id res chain seq x y z
N MET A 1 26.83 6.13 -11.72
CA MET A 1 27.17 4.91 -10.96
C MET A 1 26.29 4.86 -9.72
N LEU A 2 25.66 3.72 -9.42
CA LEU A 2 24.88 3.52 -8.19
C LEU A 2 25.85 3.30 -7.02
N LYS A 3 25.69 4.03 -5.91
CA LYS A 3 26.49 3.84 -4.69
C LYS A 3 25.70 3.05 -3.66
N ILE A 4 26.30 2.01 -3.09
CA ILE A 4 25.72 1.25 -1.98
C ILE A 4 26.49 1.63 -0.71
N ILE A 5 25.78 2.10 0.32
CA ILE A 5 26.38 2.50 1.61
C ILE A 5 25.74 1.66 2.70
N LYS A 6 26.57 1.03 3.53
CA LYS A 6 26.13 0.20 4.65
C LYS A 6 26.56 0.81 5.98
N PHE A 7 25.60 0.99 6.88
CA PHE A 7 25.83 1.41 8.26
C PHE A 7 25.45 0.27 9.21
N GLY A 8 26.39 -0.13 10.07
CA GLY A 8 26.16 -1.15 11.09
C GLY A 8 25.45 -0.58 12.32
N GLY A 9 25.05 -1.43 13.26
CA GLY A 9 24.34 -0.99 14.47
C GLY A 9 25.14 -0.01 15.33
N GLY A 10 26.48 -0.09 15.28
CA GLY A 10 27.37 0.89 15.92
C GLY A 10 27.27 2.31 15.36
N CYS A 11 26.63 2.52 14.21
CA CYS A 11 26.34 3.84 13.65
C CYS A 11 25.00 4.40 14.16
N PHE A 12 24.24 3.64 14.96
CA PHE A 12 22.91 3.99 15.47
C PHE A 12 22.85 3.73 16.99
N GLN A 13 23.68 4.45 17.74
CA GLN A 13 23.76 4.33 19.20
C GLN A 13 22.87 5.39 19.88
N ASP A 14 22.84 6.58 19.30
CA ASP A 14 22.16 7.77 19.81
C ASP A 14 21.82 8.74 18.66
N ALA A 15 21.14 9.84 18.98
CA ALA A 15 20.75 10.86 18.01
C ALA A 15 21.94 11.48 17.27
N ASN A 16 23.09 11.68 17.94
CA ASN A 16 24.28 12.27 17.32
C ASN A 16 24.88 11.34 16.25
N SER A 17 24.95 10.04 16.54
CA SER A 17 25.43 9.04 15.58
C SER A 17 24.54 8.98 14.33
N MET A 18 23.22 9.17 14.49
CA MET A 18 22.29 9.29 13.38
C MET A 18 22.52 10.57 12.56
N ASP A 19 22.76 11.73 13.19
CA ASP A 19 23.05 12.97 12.46
C ASP A 19 24.32 12.84 11.60
N LEU A 20 25.35 12.13 12.09
CA LEU A 20 26.55 11.83 11.31
C LEU A 20 26.23 10.94 10.10
N VAL A 21 25.42 9.90 10.29
CA VAL A 21 24.95 9.03 9.19
C VAL A 21 24.15 9.84 8.16
N LEU A 22 23.23 10.69 8.61
CA LEU A 22 22.43 11.56 7.74
C LEU A 22 23.32 12.50 6.93
N ASN A 23 24.33 13.13 7.56
CA ASN A 23 25.28 14.00 6.86
C ASN A 23 26.05 13.26 5.76
N ILE A 24 26.55 12.05 6.03
CA ILE A 24 27.24 11.22 5.02
C ILE A 24 26.29 10.89 3.86
N ILE A 25 25.05 10.51 4.18
CA ILE A 25 24.05 10.19 3.15
C ILE A 25 23.79 11.44 2.32
N LEU A 26 23.47 12.58 2.92
CA LEU A 26 23.09 13.83 2.23
C LEU A 26 24.21 14.37 1.34
N GLN A 27 25.47 14.26 1.76
CA GLN A 27 26.64 14.68 0.98
C GLN A 27 26.98 13.71 -0.17
N THR A 28 26.43 12.49 -0.17
CA THR A 28 26.67 11.54 -1.24
C THR A 28 25.90 11.91 -2.51
N GLN A 29 26.64 12.32 -3.54
CA GLN A 29 26.08 12.60 -4.87
C GLN A 29 25.74 11.32 -5.66
N GLY A 30 24.69 11.42 -6.48
CA GLY A 30 24.22 10.38 -7.39
C GLY A 30 23.13 9.46 -6.80
N LYS A 31 22.74 8.45 -7.58
CA LYS A 31 21.81 7.40 -7.13
C LYS A 31 22.49 6.59 -6.03
N ARG A 32 21.78 6.37 -4.92
CA ARG A 32 22.31 5.69 -3.74
C ARG A 32 21.32 4.67 -3.18
N VAL A 33 21.84 3.58 -2.64
CA VAL A 33 21.11 2.59 -1.82
C VAL A 33 21.75 2.61 -0.45
N VAL A 34 20.95 2.86 0.59
CA VAL A 34 21.42 2.90 1.98
C VAL A 34 20.89 1.65 2.69
N VAL A 35 21.79 0.89 3.29
CA VAL A 35 21.47 -0.28 4.10
C VAL A 35 21.83 0.03 5.55
N VAL A 36 20.86 -0.04 6.44
CA VAL A 36 21.04 0.23 7.87
C VAL A 36 20.73 -1.01 8.69
N SER A 37 21.49 -1.25 9.75
CA SER A 37 21.16 -2.25 10.77
C SER A 37 20.18 -1.70 11.79
N ALA A 38 19.64 -2.58 12.65
CA ALA A 38 18.93 -2.17 13.87
C ALA A 38 19.83 -1.30 14.77
N LEU A 39 19.21 -0.60 15.73
CA LEU A 39 19.95 0.15 16.75
C LEU A 39 20.95 -0.76 17.48
N LYS A 40 22.05 -0.17 17.96
CA LYS A 40 23.09 -0.91 18.69
C LYS A 40 22.47 -1.73 19.83
N GLY A 41 22.86 -3.01 19.93
CA GLY A 41 22.45 -3.91 21.02
C GLY A 41 21.07 -4.56 20.85
N ILE A 42 20.24 -4.15 19.88
CA ILE A 42 18.90 -4.74 19.71
C ILE A 42 18.96 -6.23 19.38
N THR A 43 19.87 -6.64 18.50
CA THR A 43 20.03 -8.07 18.15
C THR A 43 20.46 -8.90 19.36
N ASP A 44 21.34 -8.37 20.19
CA ASP A 44 21.83 -9.06 21.39
C ASP A 44 20.72 -9.18 22.44
N LEU A 45 19.97 -8.10 22.67
CA LEU A 45 18.79 -8.09 23.55
C LEU A 45 17.75 -9.12 23.10
N LEU A 46 17.45 -9.19 21.81
CA LEU A 46 16.52 -10.20 21.27
C LEU A 46 17.01 -11.62 21.49
N ALA A 47 18.30 -11.88 21.25
CA ALA A 47 18.90 -13.21 21.45
C ALA A 47 18.91 -13.61 22.93
N GLU A 48 19.20 -12.67 23.83
CA GLU A 48 19.13 -12.88 25.27
C GLU A 48 17.69 -13.12 25.74
N ALA A 49 16.74 -12.31 25.27
CA ALA A 49 15.33 -12.45 25.58
C ALA A 49 14.84 -13.85 25.23
N ILE A 50 15.08 -14.33 23.99
CA ILE A 50 14.69 -15.68 23.56
C ILE A 50 15.27 -16.74 24.50
N ARG A 51 16.56 -16.64 24.85
CA ARG A 51 17.23 -17.61 25.72
C ARG A 51 16.60 -17.65 27.11
N LYS A 52 16.39 -16.49 27.73
CA LYS A 52 15.83 -16.38 29.09
C LYS A 52 14.35 -16.70 29.16
N ILE A 53 13.57 -16.35 28.13
CA ILE A 53 12.15 -16.74 28.05
C ILE A 53 12.03 -18.27 27.99
N LEU A 54 12.86 -18.94 27.18
CA LEU A 54 12.82 -20.40 27.03
C LEU A 54 13.36 -21.14 28.28
N ALA A 55 14.43 -20.63 28.90
CA ALA A 55 15.09 -21.31 30.02
C ALA A 55 14.45 -20.97 31.39
N GLU A 56 14.11 -19.71 31.62
CA GLU A 56 13.74 -19.18 32.93
C GLU A 56 12.26 -18.77 33.01
N LYS A 57 11.48 -19.00 31.94
CA LYS A 57 10.09 -18.53 31.81
C LYS A 57 9.93 -17.03 32.09
N ALA A 58 10.96 -16.25 31.75
CA ALA A 58 10.95 -14.81 31.92
C ALA A 58 9.79 -14.18 31.13
N GLU A 59 9.25 -13.07 31.64
CA GLU A 59 8.10 -12.42 31.03
C GLU A 59 8.52 -11.66 29.75
N VAL A 60 7.86 -11.98 28.63
CA VAL A 60 8.12 -11.36 27.31
C VAL A 60 7.98 -9.83 27.36
N SER A 61 7.02 -9.33 28.13
CA SER A 61 6.68 -7.92 28.23
C SER A 61 7.86 -7.05 28.71
N SER A 62 8.70 -7.57 29.61
CA SER A 62 9.86 -6.87 30.15
C SER A 62 10.87 -6.53 29.05
N TYR A 63 11.28 -7.52 28.26
CA TYR A 63 12.23 -7.32 27.15
C TYR A 63 11.66 -6.45 26.03
N ILE A 64 10.36 -6.58 25.75
CA ILE A 64 9.69 -5.72 24.76
C ILE A 64 9.68 -4.26 25.23
N ASN A 65 9.44 -4.00 26.52
CA ASN A 65 9.50 -2.66 27.09
C ASN A 65 10.93 -2.11 27.04
N GLU A 66 11.95 -2.90 27.37
CA GLU A 66 13.35 -2.48 27.28
C GLU A 66 13.75 -2.10 25.84
N ILE A 67 13.43 -2.96 24.86
CA ILE A 67 13.67 -2.67 23.44
C ILE A 67 12.93 -1.39 23.02
N LYS A 68 11.70 -1.21 23.48
CA LYS A 68 10.91 0.00 23.19
C LYS A 68 11.57 1.25 23.79
N ASP A 69 12.07 1.18 25.01
CA ASP A 69 12.73 2.31 25.68
C ASP A 69 14.02 2.71 24.97
N VAL A 70 14.80 1.73 24.46
CA VAL A 70 15.97 2.01 23.61
C VAL A 70 15.57 2.82 22.36
N HIS A 71 14.50 2.42 21.66
CA HIS A 71 14.04 3.12 20.46
C HIS A 71 13.44 4.50 20.75
N LEU A 72 12.68 4.63 21.85
CA LEU A 72 12.09 5.92 22.26
C LEU A 72 13.16 6.89 22.74
N SER A 73 14.15 6.41 23.50
CA SER A 73 15.30 7.21 23.92
C SER A 73 16.10 7.69 22.71
N PHE A 74 16.39 6.79 21.76
CA PHE A 74 17.10 7.14 20.53
C PHE A 74 16.38 8.21 19.70
N THR A 75 15.04 8.19 19.66
CA THR A 75 14.25 9.16 18.89
C THR A 75 13.89 10.44 19.66
N SER A 76 14.23 10.55 20.94
CA SER A 76 13.88 11.69 21.80
C SER A 76 14.39 13.05 21.31
N GLY A 77 15.51 13.06 20.56
CA GLY A 77 16.09 14.26 19.96
C GLY A 77 15.45 14.69 18.63
N TYR A 78 14.47 13.93 18.12
CA TYR A 78 13.83 14.17 16.82
C TYR A 78 12.37 14.60 16.99
N PRO A 79 11.78 15.28 15.97
CA PRO A 79 10.35 15.52 15.95
C PRO A 79 9.55 14.21 16.10
N PRO A 80 8.36 14.25 16.73
CA PRO A 80 7.52 13.07 16.87
C PRO A 80 7.31 12.33 15.54
N GLY A 81 7.66 11.05 15.51
CA GLY A 81 7.46 10.16 14.37
C GLY A 81 6.15 9.37 14.45
N THR A 82 6.02 8.36 13.58
CA THR A 82 4.89 7.41 13.60
C THR A 82 5.26 6.18 14.43
N ILE A 83 4.46 5.88 15.46
CA ILE A 83 4.57 4.62 16.23
C ILE A 83 3.54 3.63 15.70
N ILE A 84 4.00 2.45 15.30
CA ILE A 84 3.13 1.34 14.87
C ILE A 84 2.99 0.35 16.04
N PHE A 85 1.76 0.07 16.45
CA PHE A 85 1.45 -0.86 17.53
C PHE A 85 0.21 -1.70 17.15
N ILE A 86 -0.05 -2.78 17.88
CA ILE A 86 -1.14 -3.73 17.56
C ILE A 86 -2.53 -3.13 17.81
N ASN A 87 -2.73 -2.41 18.94
CA ASN A 87 -4.03 -1.85 19.31
C ASN A 87 -3.95 -0.34 19.56
N SER A 88 -4.77 0.44 18.85
CA SER A 88 -4.90 1.87 19.05
C SER A 88 -5.72 2.16 20.31
N LYS A 89 -5.04 2.64 21.36
CA LYS A 89 -5.73 3.34 22.45
C LYS A 89 -6.04 4.76 21.98
N GLY A 90 -7.09 4.97 21.18
CA GLY A 90 -7.47 6.32 20.76
C GLY A 90 -8.59 6.42 19.72
N LYS A 91 -9.64 7.18 20.07
CA LYS A 91 -10.91 7.48 19.36
C LYS A 91 -10.79 8.27 18.03
N ARG A 92 -9.72 8.13 17.23
CA ARG A 92 -9.75 8.68 15.86
C ARG A 92 -10.23 7.61 14.90
N GLU A 93 -11.54 7.41 14.93
CA GLU A 93 -12.28 6.75 13.86
C GLU A 93 -12.30 7.67 12.64
N GLY A 94 -12.22 7.07 11.46
CA GLY A 94 -12.23 7.77 10.18
C GLY A 94 -10.96 7.56 9.36
N ILE A 95 -10.76 8.41 8.34
CA ILE A 95 -9.63 8.30 7.42
C ILE A 95 -8.34 8.79 8.10
N LYS A 96 -7.34 7.92 8.16
CA LYS A 96 -6.01 8.18 8.74
C LYS A 96 -4.95 8.49 7.69
N SER A 97 -5.11 7.98 6.47
CA SER A 97 -4.20 8.29 5.37
C SER A 97 -4.87 8.15 4.00
N VAL A 98 -4.24 8.80 3.02
CA VAL A 98 -4.53 8.64 1.59
C VAL A 98 -3.24 8.23 0.90
N ALA A 99 -3.28 7.14 0.14
CA ALA A 99 -2.15 6.65 -0.65
C ALA A 99 -2.55 6.56 -2.13
N CYS A 100 -1.57 6.59 -3.03
CA CYS A 100 -1.85 6.47 -4.45
C CYS A 100 -0.79 5.66 -5.21
N ASN A 101 -1.22 4.98 -6.28
CA ASN A 101 -0.37 4.35 -7.27
C ASN A 101 -0.71 4.89 -8.67
N GLN A 102 0.30 5.37 -9.39
CA GLN A 102 0.19 5.99 -10.72
C GLN A 102 0.51 5.03 -11.88
N GLU A 103 0.99 3.83 -11.56
CA GLU A 103 1.44 2.82 -12.51
C GLU A 103 0.37 1.73 -12.65
N ILE A 104 -0.85 2.16 -12.98
CA ILE A 104 -2.03 1.31 -13.05
C ILE A 104 -2.49 1.11 -14.49
N GLY A 105 -2.73 -0.14 -14.85
CA GLY A 105 -3.46 -0.54 -16.04
C GLY A 105 -4.83 -1.10 -15.66
N LEU A 106 -5.88 -0.65 -16.34
CA LEU A 106 -7.23 -1.21 -16.24
C LEU A 106 -7.50 -2.05 -17.49
N LEU A 107 -7.88 -3.31 -17.30
CA LEU A 107 -8.28 -4.22 -18.37
C LEU A 107 -9.75 -4.62 -18.17
N LEU A 108 -10.61 -4.18 -19.09
CA LEU A 108 -12.04 -4.43 -19.07
C LEU A 108 -12.38 -5.52 -20.09
N LEU A 109 -12.99 -6.59 -19.59
CA LEU A 109 -13.53 -7.69 -20.37
C LEU A 109 -15.06 -7.61 -20.31
N GLU A 110 -15.70 -7.63 -21.47
CA GLU A 110 -17.16 -7.60 -21.60
C GLU A 110 -17.62 -8.86 -22.36
N GLY A 111 -18.65 -9.54 -21.86
CA GLY A 111 -19.25 -10.67 -22.55
C GLY A 111 -20.44 -11.27 -21.80
N PRO A 112 -21.34 -11.99 -22.48
CA PRO A 112 -22.49 -12.62 -21.84
C PRO A 112 -22.09 -13.62 -20.74
N GLY A 113 -22.36 -13.24 -19.50
CA GLY A 113 -22.14 -14.07 -18.31
C GLY A 113 -20.69 -14.21 -17.86
N VAL A 114 -19.76 -13.39 -18.37
CA VAL A 114 -18.35 -13.47 -17.96
C VAL A 114 -18.12 -13.26 -16.47
N GLY A 115 -19.00 -12.50 -15.79
CA GLY A 115 -18.82 -12.24 -14.36
C GLY A 115 -19.61 -13.14 -13.42
N TYR A 116 -20.41 -14.09 -13.92
CA TYR A 116 -21.11 -15.07 -13.07
C TYR A 116 -20.98 -16.53 -13.52
N LYS A 117 -20.54 -16.82 -14.75
CA LYS A 117 -20.32 -18.19 -15.22
C LYS A 117 -19.12 -18.81 -14.46
N PRO A 118 -19.30 -19.98 -13.81
CA PRO A 118 -18.20 -20.67 -13.15
C PRO A 118 -17.05 -20.98 -14.12
N GLY A 119 -15.81 -20.92 -13.64
CA GLY A 119 -14.60 -21.24 -14.40
C GLY A 119 -14.04 -20.09 -15.26
N VAL A 120 -14.83 -19.06 -15.60
CA VAL A 120 -14.34 -17.95 -16.45
C VAL A 120 -13.18 -17.19 -15.79
N ILE A 121 -13.32 -16.82 -14.52
CA ILE A 121 -12.23 -16.13 -13.78
C ILE A 121 -11.01 -17.04 -13.62
N ALA A 122 -11.21 -18.35 -13.43
CA ALA A 122 -10.10 -19.30 -13.31
C ALA A 122 -9.31 -19.39 -14.61
N GLU A 123 -9.99 -19.55 -15.76
CA GLU A 123 -9.35 -19.61 -17.07
C GLU A 123 -8.57 -18.32 -17.38
N ILE A 124 -9.16 -17.15 -17.10
CA ILE A 124 -8.48 -15.85 -17.27
C ILE A 124 -7.27 -15.75 -16.34
N GLY A 125 -7.42 -16.17 -15.08
CA GLY A 125 -6.35 -16.17 -14.08
C GLY A 125 -5.17 -17.06 -14.48
N GLU A 126 -5.42 -18.25 -15.02
CA GLU A 126 -4.39 -19.17 -15.53
C GLU A 126 -3.60 -18.55 -16.70
N ILE A 127 -4.29 -17.87 -17.62
CA ILE A 127 -3.64 -17.19 -18.74
C ILE A 127 -2.76 -16.04 -18.23
N LEU A 128 -3.27 -15.21 -17.34
CA LEU A 128 -2.51 -14.10 -16.76
C LEU A 128 -1.31 -14.60 -15.94
N ALA A 129 -1.47 -15.69 -15.19
CA ALA A 129 -0.39 -16.33 -14.43
C ALA A 129 0.70 -16.89 -15.35
N THR A 130 0.33 -17.53 -16.46
CA THR A 130 1.28 -18.02 -17.49
C THR A 130 2.13 -16.87 -18.04
N GLU A 131 1.50 -15.72 -18.26
CA GLU A 131 2.16 -14.49 -18.69
C GLU A 131 2.85 -13.74 -17.52
N LYS A 132 2.91 -14.32 -16.32
CA LYS A 132 3.51 -13.70 -15.12
C LYS A 132 2.95 -12.30 -14.83
N VAL A 133 1.66 -12.10 -15.07
CA VAL A 133 0.96 -10.84 -14.80
C VAL A 133 0.37 -10.90 -13.39
N ASN A 134 0.77 -9.96 -12.53
CA ASN A 134 0.16 -9.84 -11.21
C ASN A 134 -1.16 -9.08 -11.27
N ILE A 135 -2.17 -9.59 -10.56
CA ILE A 135 -3.49 -8.97 -10.46
C ILE A 135 -3.60 -8.24 -9.13
N TYR A 136 -3.84 -6.93 -9.16
CA TYR A 136 -4.06 -6.14 -7.95
C TYR A 136 -5.48 -6.24 -7.43
N SER A 137 -6.46 -6.24 -8.33
CA SER A 137 -7.88 -6.38 -7.98
C SER A 137 -8.69 -6.88 -9.17
N ILE A 138 -9.78 -7.58 -8.85
CA ILE A 138 -10.80 -8.03 -9.81
C ILE A 138 -12.13 -7.45 -9.34
N LEU A 139 -12.83 -6.76 -10.24
CA LEU A 139 -14.19 -6.29 -9.98
C LEU A 139 -15.13 -6.86 -11.03
N THR A 140 -16.27 -7.37 -10.56
CA THR A 140 -17.20 -8.12 -11.39
C THR A 140 -18.56 -7.41 -11.48
N SER A 141 -19.24 -7.64 -12.59
CA SER A 141 -20.68 -7.41 -12.77
C SER A 141 -21.24 -8.62 -13.51
N GLN A 142 -22.51 -8.63 -13.90
CA GLN A 142 -23.05 -9.76 -14.65
C GLN A 142 -22.35 -9.99 -15.99
N THR A 143 -21.95 -8.92 -16.67
CA THR A 143 -21.44 -8.95 -18.05
C THR A 143 -20.02 -8.45 -18.20
N CYS A 144 -19.38 -8.01 -17.12
CA CYS A 144 -18.04 -7.43 -17.19
C CYS A 144 -17.13 -7.91 -16.07
N LEU A 145 -15.84 -8.04 -16.39
CA LEU A 145 -14.75 -8.20 -15.45
C LEU A 145 -13.74 -7.07 -15.66
N ASN A 146 -13.41 -6.35 -14.58
CA ASN A 146 -12.34 -5.36 -14.55
C ASN A 146 -11.15 -5.94 -13.80
N PHE A 147 -9.99 -5.96 -14.44
CA PHE A 147 -8.72 -6.32 -13.81
C PHE A 147 -7.88 -5.06 -13.64
N ILE A 148 -7.45 -4.82 -12.42
CA ILE A 148 -6.45 -3.79 -12.10
C ILE A 148 -5.09 -4.47 -12.08
N LEU A 149 -4.19 -4.01 -12.93
CA LEU A 149 -2.85 -4.57 -13.14
C LEU A 149 -1.80 -3.47 -13.01
N HIS A 150 -0.53 -3.85 -12.96
CA HIS A 150 0.55 -2.90 -13.17
C HIS A 150 0.54 -2.39 -14.63
N GLN A 151 0.78 -1.10 -14.85
CA GLN A 151 0.70 -0.49 -16.19
C GLN A 151 1.60 -1.20 -17.22
N GLN A 152 2.80 -1.62 -16.80
CA GLN A 152 3.78 -2.29 -17.66
C GLN A 152 3.30 -3.65 -18.21
N ASP A 153 2.39 -4.32 -17.49
CA ASP A 153 1.92 -5.66 -17.84
C ASP A 153 0.66 -5.61 -18.72
N LEU A 154 0.04 -4.43 -18.87
CA LEU A 154 -1.26 -4.27 -19.51
C LEU A 154 -1.27 -4.75 -20.96
N SER A 155 -0.24 -4.42 -21.74
CA SER A 155 -0.15 -4.84 -23.15
C SER A 155 -0.02 -6.36 -23.28
N ARG A 156 0.79 -6.99 -22.42
CA ARG A 156 0.96 -8.46 -22.41
C ARG A 156 -0.34 -9.16 -22.02
N ALA A 157 -1.00 -8.67 -20.97
CA ALA A 157 -2.30 -9.17 -20.53
C ALA A 157 -3.38 -9.04 -21.62
N TYR A 158 -3.45 -7.88 -22.30
CA TYR A 158 -4.40 -7.64 -23.39
C TYR A 158 -4.20 -8.64 -24.53
N LEU A 159 -2.95 -8.82 -24.99
CA LEU A 159 -2.64 -9.73 -26.10
C LEU A 159 -2.97 -11.19 -25.76
N ALA A 160 -2.72 -11.61 -24.52
CA ALA A 160 -3.03 -12.96 -24.07
C ALA A 160 -4.54 -13.22 -24.00
N LEU A 161 -5.31 -12.29 -23.41
CA LEU A 161 -6.76 -12.44 -23.28
C LEU A 161 -7.54 -12.15 -24.56
N ALA A 162 -6.96 -11.43 -25.53
CA ALA A 162 -7.57 -11.21 -26.84
C ALA A 162 -7.87 -12.53 -27.58
N LYS A 163 -7.11 -13.61 -27.27
CA LYS A 163 -7.31 -14.96 -27.81
C LYS A 163 -8.63 -15.60 -27.37
N LEU A 164 -9.26 -15.10 -26.31
CA LEU A 164 -10.56 -15.58 -25.81
C LEU A 164 -11.76 -15.03 -26.58
N LYS A 165 -11.54 -14.10 -27.52
CA LYS A 165 -12.58 -13.60 -28.41
C LYS A 165 -12.90 -14.61 -29.52
N PRO A 166 -14.18 -14.78 -29.92
CA PRO A 166 -15.40 -14.31 -29.26
C PRO A 166 -15.95 -15.31 -28.22
N ARG A 167 -15.26 -16.44 -28.00
CA ARG A 167 -15.77 -17.60 -27.22
C ARG A 167 -16.26 -17.22 -25.83
N ILE A 168 -15.46 -16.44 -25.11
CA ILE A 168 -15.76 -15.98 -23.75
C ILE A 168 -16.02 -14.48 -23.73
N ILE A 169 -15.26 -13.73 -24.51
CA ILE A 169 -15.24 -12.27 -24.46
C ILE A 169 -15.80 -11.70 -25.77
N SER A 170 -16.76 -10.79 -25.67
CA SER A 170 -17.27 -10.01 -26.80
C SER A 170 -16.40 -8.76 -27.03
N HIS A 171 -16.07 -8.02 -25.98
CA HIS A 171 -15.22 -6.83 -26.05
C HIS A 171 -14.11 -6.86 -25.01
N LEU A 172 -12.95 -6.35 -25.40
CA LEU A 172 -11.78 -6.23 -24.55
C LEU A 172 -11.26 -4.80 -24.72
N ARG A 173 -11.13 -4.06 -23.64
CA ARG A 173 -10.62 -2.69 -23.61
C ARG A 173 -9.52 -2.57 -22.56
N CYS A 174 -8.59 -1.66 -22.78
CA CYS A 174 -7.58 -1.34 -21.77
C CYS A 174 -7.39 0.17 -21.64
N ASP A 175 -7.02 0.62 -20.45
CA ASP A 175 -6.68 2.01 -20.15
C ASP A 175 -5.42 2.06 -19.28
N ASN A 176 -4.41 2.82 -19.71
CA ASN A 176 -3.13 3.01 -19.03
C ASN A 176 -2.95 4.44 -18.47
N LYS A 177 -4.03 5.23 -18.46
CA LYS A 177 -4.08 6.60 -17.93
C LYS A 177 -4.86 6.65 -16.61
N MET A 178 -4.77 5.57 -15.84
CA MET A 178 -5.47 5.41 -14.57
C MET A 178 -4.52 5.61 -13.37
N ALA A 179 -5.07 6.05 -12.25
CA ALA A 179 -4.40 6.04 -10.96
C ALA A 179 -5.33 5.41 -9.91
N LEU A 180 -4.74 4.61 -9.02
CA LEU A 180 -5.42 4.02 -7.87
C LEU A 180 -5.22 4.94 -6.67
N VAL A 181 -6.32 5.32 -6.02
CA VAL A 181 -6.32 6.06 -4.77
C VAL A 181 -6.88 5.15 -3.68
N GLY A 182 -6.16 5.02 -2.58
CA GLY A 182 -6.58 4.27 -1.40
C GLY A 182 -6.81 5.21 -0.23
N VAL A 183 -7.99 5.17 0.36
CA VAL A 183 -8.27 5.78 1.67
C VAL A 183 -8.16 4.70 2.73
N VAL A 184 -7.37 4.97 3.77
CA VAL A 184 -7.06 4.00 4.82
C VAL A 184 -7.39 4.58 6.18
N GLY A 185 -8.04 3.79 7.02
CA GLY A 185 -8.43 4.20 8.37
C GLY A 185 -9.30 3.17 9.07
N GLU A 186 -9.22 3.15 10.40
CA GLU A 186 -10.14 2.37 11.23
C GLU A 186 -11.53 3.03 11.19
N GLY A 187 -12.58 2.22 11.06
CA GLY A 187 -13.96 2.73 11.06
C GLY A 187 -14.55 2.99 9.67
N LEU A 188 -13.83 2.72 8.56
CA LEU A 188 -14.40 2.85 7.20
C LEU A 188 -15.71 2.07 6.98
N ARG A 189 -15.92 0.97 7.72
CA ARG A 189 -17.17 0.17 7.69
C ARG A 189 -18.21 0.57 8.72
N VAL A 190 -17.80 1.26 9.79
CA VAL A 190 -18.64 1.54 10.95
C VAL A 190 -19.19 2.97 10.88
N GLU A 191 -18.38 3.92 10.44
CA GLU A 191 -18.75 5.32 10.32
C GLU A 191 -19.67 5.54 9.12
N LYS A 192 -20.94 5.87 9.41
CA LYS A 192 -21.95 6.16 8.39
C LYS A 192 -21.58 7.44 7.64
N GLY A 193 -21.62 7.39 6.32
CA GLY A 193 -21.40 8.55 5.46
C GLY A 193 -19.94 8.84 5.11
N ILE A 194 -18.97 8.08 5.62
CA ILE A 194 -17.54 8.30 5.31
C ILE A 194 -17.25 8.24 3.80
N PHE A 195 -17.82 7.26 3.08
CA PHE A 195 -17.69 7.19 1.63
C PHE A 195 -18.43 8.32 0.93
N ALA A 196 -19.59 8.76 1.45
CA ALA A 196 -20.31 9.90 0.89
C ALA A 196 -19.46 11.17 0.98
N ARG A 197 -18.77 11.40 2.10
CA ARG A 197 -17.82 12.51 2.27
C ARG A 197 -16.65 12.43 1.29
N VAL A 198 -16.02 11.25 1.15
CA VAL A 198 -14.93 11.02 0.18
C VAL A 198 -15.37 11.38 -1.24
N PHE A 199 -16.48 10.80 -1.70
CA PHE A 199 -16.94 11.01 -3.07
C PHE A 199 -17.54 12.41 -3.29
N SER A 200 -18.07 13.05 -2.25
CA SER A 200 -18.51 14.46 -2.31
C SER A 200 -17.32 15.40 -2.48
N ALA A 201 -16.22 15.19 -1.74
CA ALA A 201 -15.00 15.99 -1.90
C ALA A 201 -14.42 15.88 -3.31
N ILE A 202 -14.47 14.68 -3.91
CA ILE A 202 -14.05 14.45 -5.29
C ILE A 202 -15.00 15.12 -6.30
N SER A 203 -16.31 15.02 -6.07
CA SER A 203 -17.33 15.65 -6.92
C SER A 203 -17.22 17.18 -6.93
N GLN A 204 -16.92 17.81 -5.80
CA GLN A 204 -16.73 19.27 -5.69
C GLN A 204 -15.59 19.81 -6.56
N VAL A 205 -14.61 18.97 -6.89
CA VAL A 205 -13.51 19.33 -7.80
C VAL A 205 -13.78 18.90 -9.25
N GLY A 206 -14.97 18.41 -9.56
CA GLY A 206 -15.42 18.08 -10.92
C GLY A 206 -14.79 16.83 -11.52
N VAL A 207 -14.30 15.90 -10.70
CA VAL A 207 -13.61 14.68 -11.15
C VAL A 207 -14.53 13.47 -11.02
N SER A 208 -14.58 12.63 -12.06
CA SER A 208 -15.29 11.35 -12.04
C SER A 208 -14.44 10.26 -11.40
N VAL A 209 -15.10 9.36 -10.67
CA VAL A 209 -14.51 8.11 -10.19
C VAL A 209 -14.90 6.99 -11.15
N GLU A 210 -13.90 6.37 -11.77
CA GLU A 210 -14.11 5.37 -12.84
C GLU A 210 -14.52 4.00 -12.28
N LEU A 211 -14.02 3.67 -11.09
CA LEU A 211 -14.23 2.35 -10.49
C LEU A 211 -13.99 2.43 -8.98
N VAL A 212 -14.82 1.73 -8.19
CA VAL A 212 -14.71 1.67 -6.74
C VAL A 212 -14.58 0.21 -6.29
N SER A 213 -13.57 -0.06 -5.47
CA SER A 213 -13.28 -1.34 -4.85
C SER A 213 -13.36 -1.18 -3.32
N ALA A 214 -14.52 -1.51 -2.76
CA ALA A 214 -14.79 -1.50 -1.33
C ALA A 214 -15.24 -2.88 -0.84
N GLY A 215 -15.05 -3.18 0.45
CA GLY A 215 -15.57 -4.41 1.05
C GLY A 215 -14.62 -5.61 1.08
N ALA A 216 -13.42 -5.51 0.51
CA ALA A 216 -12.36 -6.52 0.66
C ALA A 216 -11.49 -6.31 1.92
N SER A 217 -11.52 -5.09 2.48
CA SER A 217 -10.82 -4.72 3.72
C SER A 217 -11.78 -4.02 4.67
N GLU A 218 -11.49 -4.06 5.96
CA GLU A 218 -12.18 -3.25 6.98
C GLU A 218 -11.60 -1.86 7.11
N VAL A 219 -10.35 -1.68 6.69
CA VAL A 219 -9.55 -0.48 6.93
C VAL A 219 -9.13 0.23 5.64
N ALA A 220 -9.43 -0.33 4.47
CA ALA A 220 -9.09 0.28 3.19
C ALA A 220 -10.23 0.25 2.17
N CYS A 221 -10.38 1.36 1.44
CA CYS A 221 -11.21 1.45 0.25
C CYS A 221 -10.36 2.03 -0.88
N TYR A 222 -10.46 1.44 -2.06
CA TYR A 222 -9.71 1.85 -3.23
C TYR A 222 -10.65 2.30 -4.34
N PHE A 223 -10.23 3.29 -5.12
CA PHE A 223 -10.96 3.70 -6.31
C PHE A 223 -10.01 4.22 -7.39
N LEU A 224 -10.48 4.20 -8.63
CA LEU A 224 -9.74 4.65 -9.79
C LEU A 224 -10.21 6.02 -10.28
N VAL A 225 -9.26 6.85 -10.64
CA VAL A 225 -9.47 8.13 -11.33
C VAL A 225 -8.53 8.24 -12.51
N LYS A 226 -8.81 9.12 -13.47
CA LYS A 226 -7.82 9.43 -14.53
C LYS A 226 -6.58 10.04 -13.86
N ARG A 227 -5.41 9.57 -14.28
CA ARG A 227 -4.12 9.94 -13.69
C ARG A 227 -3.87 11.45 -13.70
N GLU A 228 -4.37 12.16 -14.70
CA GLU A 228 -4.27 13.62 -14.80
C GLU A 228 -4.95 14.36 -13.63
N TYR A 229 -6.01 13.80 -13.05
CA TYR A 229 -6.74 14.39 -11.93
C TYR A 229 -6.24 13.94 -10.54
N LEU A 230 -5.23 13.06 -10.48
CA LEU A 230 -4.80 12.45 -9.21
C LEU A 230 -4.46 13.48 -8.13
N ARG A 231 -3.66 14.51 -8.49
CA ARG A 231 -3.25 15.54 -7.52
C ARG A 231 -4.44 16.31 -6.96
N GLN A 232 -5.38 16.66 -7.83
CA GLN A 232 -6.60 17.38 -7.47
C GLN A 232 -7.48 16.55 -6.52
N VAL A 233 -7.64 15.26 -6.82
CA VAL A 233 -8.39 14.29 -6.00
C VAL A 233 -7.76 14.11 -4.62
N VAL A 234 -6.45 13.86 -4.56
CA VAL A 234 -5.74 13.69 -3.28
C VAL A 234 -5.82 14.95 -2.44
N ALA A 235 -5.66 16.14 -3.04
CA ALA A 235 -5.78 17.42 -2.35
C ALA A 235 -7.20 17.66 -1.80
N ALA A 236 -8.23 17.29 -2.56
CA ALA A 236 -9.63 17.43 -2.13
C ALA A 236 -9.92 16.55 -0.90
N ILE A 237 -9.48 15.28 -0.92
CA ILE A 237 -9.63 14.38 0.23
C ILE A 237 -8.81 14.88 1.41
N HIS A 238 -7.59 15.38 1.17
CA HIS A 238 -6.78 15.96 2.23
C HIS A 238 -7.49 17.12 2.93
N ARG A 239 -8.09 18.05 2.16
CA ARG A 239 -8.83 19.18 2.70
C ARG A 239 -10.05 18.75 3.53
N GLU A 240 -10.73 17.68 3.13
CA GLU A 240 -11.94 17.20 3.82
C GLU A 240 -11.63 16.48 5.14
N PHE A 241 -10.53 15.71 5.21
CA PHE A 241 -10.25 14.82 6.34
C PHE A 241 -9.06 15.23 7.21
N PHE A 242 -8.22 16.16 6.73
CA PHE A 242 -6.99 16.60 7.40
C PHE A 242 -6.90 18.13 7.43
N PRO A 243 -7.81 18.81 8.15
CA PRO A 243 -7.82 20.27 8.29
C PRO A 243 -6.64 20.80 9.10
#